data_AF-A0A016SFG1-F1
#
_entry.id   AF-A0A016SFG1-F1
#
_cell.length_a   1.000
_cell.length_b   1.000
_cell.length_c   1.000
_cell.angle_alpha   90.00
_cell.angle_beta   90.00
_cell.angle_gamma   90.00
#
_symmetry.space_group_name_H-M   'P 1'
#
loop_
_entity.id
_entity.type
_entity.pdbx_description
1 polymer ?
#
loop_
_entity_poly.entity_id
_entity_poly.type
_entity_poly.pdbx_seq_one_letter_code
_entity_poly.pdbx_strand_id
1 'polypeptide(L)'
;MTVSNSFSPVAEMDKFELTYSFQTADRLCFVMEFAIGGDLYYHLNREVQISKEGFSEPRARFYGAEIVLALGYLHANNIVYRDLKLENLLLDKDGHIKIADFGLCKEEISFGDKTSTFCGTPEYLAPEVLEDNDYGRSVDWWGVGVVMYEMMCGRLPFYSRDHQKLFELIMTSELRFPSKLSAEAKQLLTGLLFKDPTQRLGGGPDDALEICQQPFFKPIDWEKLYRKEIEPPYKPSVQSETDTSYFDKEFTSAPVQLTPPPVRPGPLATVDELDEMQSTFTQFPFHNTLDSSLREASEMME
;
A
#
# COMPACT_ATOMS: atom_id res chain seq x y z
N MET A 1 -19.82 -24.46 10.43
CA MET A 1 -18.99 -24.53 9.21
C MET A 1 -17.64 -23.97 9.60
N THR A 2 -16.73 -24.87 9.92
CA THR A 2 -15.35 -24.58 10.25
C THR A 2 -14.68 -23.93 9.04
N VAL A 3 -14.04 -22.78 9.25
CA VAL A 3 -13.06 -22.22 8.32
C VAL A 3 -11.85 -23.16 8.37
N SER A 4 -11.95 -24.29 7.66
CA SER A 4 -10.92 -25.32 7.64
C SER A 4 -10.46 -25.53 6.20
N ASN A 5 -9.20 -25.16 5.95
CA ASN A 5 -8.30 -25.64 4.89
C ASN A 5 -8.39 -25.08 3.45
N SER A 6 -8.94 -23.90 3.18
CA SER A 6 -8.86 -23.30 1.83
C SER A 6 -7.99 -22.04 1.69
N PHE A 7 -7.48 -21.46 2.78
CA PHE A 7 -6.40 -20.46 2.67
C PHE A 7 -5.08 -21.20 2.43
N SER A 8 -4.75 -21.47 1.16
CA SER A 8 -3.37 -21.73 0.79
C SER A 8 -2.64 -20.39 0.76
N PRO A 9 -1.63 -20.13 1.63
CA PRO A 9 -0.90 -18.88 1.64
C PRO A 9 0.01 -18.68 0.39
N VAL A 10 -0.08 -19.58 -0.59
CA VAL A 10 0.84 -19.70 -1.74
C VAL A 10 0.17 -19.27 -3.06
N ALA A 11 -0.84 -18.42 -2.98
CA ALA A 11 -1.60 -17.98 -4.13
C ALA A 11 -1.21 -16.51 -4.42
N GLU A 12 -0.67 -16.26 -5.62
CA GLU A 12 0.02 -15.03 -6.01
C GLU A 12 -0.88 -13.79 -5.84
N MET A 13 -0.40 -12.84 -5.02
CA MET A 13 -1.06 -11.55 -4.83
C MET A 13 -1.00 -10.74 -6.12
N ASP A 14 -2.10 -10.09 -6.49
CA ASP A 14 -2.09 -9.10 -7.56
C ASP A 14 -1.40 -7.81 -7.08
N LYS A 15 -0.07 -7.82 -7.17
CA LYS A 15 0.81 -6.69 -6.88
C LYS A 15 0.94 -5.81 -8.11
N PHE A 16 1.60 -4.66 -7.96
CA PHE A 16 2.21 -4.03 -9.13
C PHE A 16 3.29 -4.95 -9.69
N GLU A 17 3.15 -5.30 -10.95
CA GLU A 17 4.17 -6.09 -11.63
C GLU A 17 5.34 -5.19 -12.04
N LEU A 18 6.55 -5.58 -11.63
CA LEU A 18 7.79 -5.01 -12.16
C LEU A 18 8.13 -5.79 -13.44
N THR A 19 8.05 -5.12 -14.59
CA THR A 19 8.40 -5.72 -15.89
C THR A 19 9.92 -5.73 -16.08
N TYR A 20 10.57 -4.60 -15.81
CA TYR A 20 12.01 -4.41 -15.92
C TYR A 20 12.54 -3.49 -14.84
N SER A 21 13.77 -3.71 -14.40
CA SER A 21 14.57 -2.64 -13.80
C SER A 21 15.92 -2.57 -14.48
N PHE A 22 16.40 -1.36 -14.73
CA PHE A 22 17.68 -1.10 -15.37
C PHE A 22 18.30 0.18 -14.82
N GLN A 23 19.61 0.32 -14.97
CA GLN A 23 20.34 1.50 -14.52
C GLN A 23 21.04 2.19 -15.70
N THR A 24 21.12 3.51 -15.62
CA THR A 24 22.05 4.31 -16.42
C THR A 24 23.27 4.66 -15.56
N ALA A 25 24.19 5.47 -16.10
CA ALA A 25 25.32 5.98 -15.31
C ALA A 25 24.88 6.85 -14.11
N ASP A 26 23.66 7.38 -14.13
CA ASP A 26 23.17 8.38 -13.17
C ASP A 26 21.78 8.08 -12.58
N ARG A 27 21.13 6.97 -12.97
CA ARG A 27 19.72 6.68 -12.61
C ARG A 27 19.46 5.21 -12.41
N LEU A 28 18.46 4.96 -11.58
CA LEU A 28 17.78 3.69 -11.42
C LEU A 28 16.38 3.83 -12.00
N CYS A 29 15.99 2.92 -12.89
CA CYS A 29 14.72 2.94 -13.59
C CYS A 29 13.93 1.67 -13.28
N PHE A 30 12.69 1.84 -12.83
CA PHE A 30 11.71 0.77 -12.65
C PHE A 30 10.64 0.91 -13.72
N VAL A 31 10.40 -0.14 -14.49
CA VAL A 31 9.32 -0.25 -15.47
C VAL A 31 8.27 -1.15 -14.87
N MET A 32 7.15 -0.57 -14.50
CA MET A 32 6.08 -1.23 -13.76
C MET A 32 4.76 -1.09 -14.51
N GLU A 33 3.81 -1.94 -14.17
CA GLU A 33 2.42 -1.80 -14.62
C GLU A 33 1.87 -0.39 -14.32
N PHE A 34 1.11 0.16 -15.26
CA PHE A 34 0.45 1.46 -15.09
C PHE A 34 -0.97 1.27 -14.54
N ALA A 35 -1.18 1.56 -13.27
CA ALA A 35 -2.52 1.58 -12.67
C ALA A 35 -3.27 2.86 -13.05
N ILE A 36 -3.96 2.76 -14.18
CA ILE A 36 -4.69 3.86 -14.81
C ILE A 36 -5.82 4.44 -13.96
N GLY A 37 -6.31 3.70 -12.95
CA GLY A 37 -7.41 4.13 -12.08
C GLY A 37 -7.03 5.20 -11.06
N GLY A 38 -5.74 5.54 -10.92
CA GLY A 38 -5.25 6.50 -9.91
C GLY A 38 -5.30 5.96 -8.48
N ASP A 39 -4.90 6.78 -7.52
CA ASP A 39 -4.83 6.42 -6.10
C ASP A 39 -6.17 6.63 -5.36
N LEU A 40 -6.37 5.89 -4.26
CA LEU A 40 -7.55 6.04 -3.42
C LEU A 40 -7.65 7.42 -2.76
N TYR A 41 -6.53 8.11 -2.56
CA TYR A 41 -6.52 9.46 -1.98
C TYR A 41 -7.27 10.45 -2.88
N TYR A 42 -7.02 10.43 -4.18
CA TYR A 42 -7.75 11.19 -5.19
C TYR A 42 -9.26 10.89 -5.12
N HIS A 43 -9.63 9.60 -5.13
CA HIS A 43 -11.03 9.20 -5.13
C HIS A 43 -11.76 9.61 -3.86
N LEU A 44 -11.11 9.46 -2.69
CA LEU A 44 -11.70 9.83 -1.42
C LEU A 44 -11.85 11.35 -1.31
N ASN A 45 -10.83 12.12 -1.68
CA ASN A 45 -10.91 13.57 -1.68
C ASN A 45 -12.03 14.08 -2.56
N ARG A 46 -12.21 13.49 -3.75
CA ARG A 46 -13.30 13.84 -4.64
C ARG A 46 -14.68 13.52 -4.02
N GLU A 47 -14.83 12.35 -3.40
CA GLU A 47 -16.05 11.96 -2.68
C GLU A 47 -16.35 12.96 -1.56
N VAL A 48 -15.38 13.24 -0.67
CA VAL A 48 -15.51 14.19 0.43
C VAL A 48 -15.84 15.60 -0.08
N GLN A 49 -15.29 16.02 -1.22
CA GLN A 49 -15.63 17.32 -1.81
C GLN A 49 -17.11 17.39 -2.23
N ILE A 50 -17.63 16.33 -2.86
CA ILE A 50 -18.97 16.24 -3.45
C ILE A 50 -20.04 15.99 -2.38
N SER A 51 -19.87 14.96 -1.56
CA SER A 51 -20.90 14.49 -0.61
C SER A 51 -20.66 14.95 0.83
N LYS A 52 -19.47 15.50 1.13
CA LYS A 52 -19.00 15.78 2.52
C LYS A 52 -18.92 14.51 3.37
N GLU A 53 -18.79 13.37 2.73
CA GLU A 53 -18.72 12.05 3.36
C GLU A 53 -17.50 11.28 2.85
N GLY A 54 -17.05 10.27 3.60
CA GLY A 54 -16.15 9.25 3.07
C GLY A 54 -16.87 8.28 2.13
N PHE A 55 -16.16 7.25 1.67
CA PHE A 55 -16.75 6.12 0.97
C PHE A 55 -17.84 5.43 1.80
N SER A 56 -18.80 4.84 1.10
CA SER A 56 -19.78 3.96 1.72
C SER A 56 -19.10 2.74 2.35
N GLU A 57 -19.66 2.20 3.45
CA GLU A 57 -19.10 1.01 4.08
C GLU A 57 -18.98 -0.19 3.12
N PRO A 58 -19.90 -0.46 2.18
CA PRO A 58 -19.69 -1.49 1.15
C PRO A 58 -18.44 -1.25 0.29
N ARG A 59 -18.18 0.00 -0.11
CA ARG A 59 -16.98 0.34 -0.89
C ARG A 59 -15.71 0.18 -0.07
N ALA A 60 -15.69 0.74 1.14
CA ALA A 60 -14.56 0.62 2.06
C ALA A 60 -14.30 -0.84 2.49
N ARG A 61 -15.36 -1.67 2.60
CA ARG A 61 -15.24 -3.11 2.89
C ARG A 61 -14.59 -3.88 1.76
N PHE A 62 -14.97 -3.61 0.52
CA PHE A 62 -14.36 -4.25 -0.63
C PHE A 62 -12.85 -3.94 -0.69
N TYR A 63 -12.47 -2.66 -0.66
CA TYR A 63 -11.05 -2.27 -0.68
C TYR A 63 -10.30 -2.76 0.56
N GLY A 64 -10.90 -2.64 1.75
CA GLY A 64 -10.31 -3.15 2.99
C GLY A 64 -10.05 -4.66 2.93
N ALA A 65 -10.91 -5.44 2.28
CA ALA A 65 -10.72 -6.87 2.13
C ALA A 65 -9.57 -7.20 1.16
N GLU A 66 -9.43 -6.47 0.04
CA GLU A 66 -8.29 -6.65 -0.87
C GLU A 66 -6.96 -6.27 -0.21
N ILE A 67 -6.95 -5.18 0.59
CA ILE A 67 -5.77 -4.76 1.36
C ILE A 67 -5.39 -5.83 2.40
N VAL A 68 -6.36 -6.41 3.11
CA VAL A 68 -6.11 -7.48 4.09
C VAL A 68 -5.53 -8.73 3.42
N LEU A 69 -6.06 -9.13 2.25
CA LEU A 69 -5.51 -10.24 1.47
C LEU A 69 -4.06 -9.97 1.04
N ALA A 70 -3.81 -8.77 0.53
CA ALA A 70 -2.50 -8.33 0.08
C ALA A 70 -1.45 -8.36 1.20
N LEU A 71 -1.75 -7.73 2.34
CA LEU A 71 -0.84 -7.72 3.49
C LEU A 71 -0.67 -9.10 4.11
N GLY A 72 -1.74 -9.90 4.17
CA GLY A 72 -1.65 -11.29 4.62
C GLY A 72 -0.69 -12.13 3.75
N TYR A 73 -0.69 -11.91 2.44
CA TYR A 73 0.28 -12.54 1.54
C TYR A 73 1.72 -12.08 1.83
N LEU A 74 1.95 -10.78 2.03
CA LEU A 74 3.28 -10.26 2.39
C LEU A 74 3.79 -10.85 3.70
N HIS A 75 2.95 -10.86 4.74
CA HIS A 75 3.29 -11.43 6.04
C HIS A 75 3.57 -12.94 5.97
N ALA A 76 2.84 -13.68 5.13
CA ALA A 76 3.10 -15.10 4.90
C ALA A 76 4.46 -15.38 4.22
N ASN A 77 5.02 -14.37 3.55
CA ASN A 77 6.35 -14.39 2.95
C ASN A 77 7.39 -13.64 3.81
N ASN A 78 7.09 -13.39 5.09
CA ASN A 78 7.96 -12.67 6.04
C ASN A 78 8.34 -11.25 5.61
N ILE A 79 7.43 -10.55 4.92
CA ILE A 79 7.60 -9.17 4.48
C ILE A 79 6.62 -8.28 5.24
N VAL A 80 7.11 -7.21 5.86
CA VAL A 80 6.29 -6.14 6.45
C VAL A 80 6.36 -4.91 5.55
N TYR A 81 5.22 -4.32 5.22
CA TYR A 81 5.08 -3.26 4.22
C TYR A 81 5.45 -1.86 4.74
N ARG A 82 4.98 -1.49 5.93
CA ARG A 82 5.34 -0.29 6.73
C ARG A 82 4.98 1.10 6.16
N ASP A 83 4.46 1.22 4.94
CA ASP A 83 4.03 2.52 4.37
C ASP A 83 2.61 2.51 3.82
N LEU A 84 1.68 1.90 4.56
CA LEU A 84 0.28 1.86 4.15
C LEU A 84 -0.38 3.22 4.30
N LYS A 85 -0.80 3.79 3.16
CA LYS A 85 -1.52 5.06 3.03
C LYS A 85 -2.37 5.07 1.77
N LEU A 86 -3.32 6.00 1.68
CA LEU A 86 -4.25 6.07 0.53
C LEU A 86 -3.53 6.30 -0.81
N GLU A 87 -2.41 7.02 -0.80
CA GLU A 87 -1.59 7.35 -1.96
C GLU A 87 -0.88 6.11 -2.55
N ASN A 88 -0.60 5.09 -1.72
CA ASN A 88 0.04 3.86 -2.16
C ASN A 88 -0.98 2.77 -2.56
N LEU A 89 -2.28 3.08 -2.52
CA LEU A 89 -3.35 2.16 -2.88
C LEU A 89 -3.96 2.62 -4.21
N LEU A 90 -3.50 2.00 -5.30
CA LEU A 90 -3.89 2.36 -6.65
C LEU A 90 -5.02 1.47 -7.15
N LEU A 91 -5.81 1.97 -8.10
CA LEU A 91 -6.86 1.20 -8.76
C LEU A 91 -6.42 0.76 -10.15
N ASP A 92 -6.60 -0.53 -10.45
CA ASP A 92 -6.49 -1.03 -11.83
C ASP A 92 -7.67 -0.55 -12.70
N LYS A 93 -7.64 -0.88 -14.00
CA LYS A 93 -8.69 -0.48 -14.95
C LYS A 93 -10.09 -1.05 -14.63
N ASP A 94 -10.15 -2.12 -13.84
CA ASP A 94 -11.39 -2.79 -13.47
C ASP A 94 -11.91 -2.35 -12.09
N GLY A 95 -11.06 -1.68 -11.30
CA GLY A 95 -11.39 -1.08 -10.01
C GLY A 95 -10.90 -1.87 -8.80
N HIS A 96 -9.99 -2.82 -9.00
CA HIS A 96 -9.34 -3.56 -7.91
C HIS A 96 -8.12 -2.80 -7.36
N ILE A 97 -7.79 -3.04 -6.09
CA ILE A 97 -6.64 -2.46 -5.41
C ILE A 97 -5.35 -3.12 -5.86
N LYS A 98 -4.35 -2.29 -6.17
CA LYS A 98 -2.95 -2.66 -6.28
C LYS A 98 -2.13 -1.83 -5.29
N ILE A 99 -1.33 -2.50 -4.45
CA ILE A 99 -0.43 -1.83 -3.50
C ILE A 99 0.86 -1.43 -4.25
N ALA A 100 1.15 -0.13 -4.28
CA ALA A 100 2.35 0.44 -4.89
C ALA A 100 3.45 0.70 -3.86
N ASP A 101 4.62 1.16 -4.32
CA ASP A 101 5.76 1.62 -3.50
C ASP A 101 6.17 0.68 -2.34
N PHE A 102 7.05 -0.28 -2.67
CA PHE A 102 7.63 -1.22 -1.70
C PHE A 102 8.94 -0.69 -1.08
N GLY A 103 9.28 0.59 -1.25
CA GLY A 103 10.57 1.16 -0.84
C GLY A 103 10.85 1.12 0.66
N LEU A 104 9.80 1.00 1.48
CA LEU A 104 9.91 0.87 2.94
C LEU A 104 9.64 -0.54 3.45
N CYS A 105 9.52 -1.55 2.58
CA CYS A 105 9.35 -2.93 3.02
C CYS A 105 10.54 -3.43 3.84
N LYS A 106 10.27 -4.42 4.69
CA LYS A 106 11.28 -5.17 5.43
C LYS A 106 11.04 -6.66 5.28
N GLU A 107 12.01 -7.35 4.70
CA GLU A 107 12.03 -8.80 4.55
C GLU A 107 12.58 -9.49 5.81
N GLU A 108 12.41 -10.81 5.89
CA GLU A 108 12.88 -11.67 6.98
C GLU A 108 12.30 -11.30 8.36
N ILE A 109 11.03 -10.88 8.39
CA ILE A 109 10.29 -10.59 9.62
C ILE A 109 9.12 -11.58 9.76
N SER A 110 9.35 -12.65 10.51
CA SER A 110 8.30 -13.63 10.84
C SER A 110 7.48 -13.18 12.06
N PHE A 111 6.47 -13.95 12.44
CA PHE A 111 5.73 -13.69 13.68
C PHE A 111 6.66 -13.74 14.90
N GLY A 112 6.70 -12.65 15.67
CA GLY A 112 7.55 -12.49 16.85
C GLY A 112 8.89 -11.81 16.57
N ASP A 113 9.31 -11.75 15.31
CA ASP A 113 10.49 -10.98 14.90
C ASP A 113 10.21 -9.49 14.96
N LYS A 114 11.28 -8.70 15.09
CA LYS A 114 11.18 -7.25 15.23
C LYS A 114 12.24 -6.50 14.44
N THR A 115 11.95 -5.24 14.18
CA THR A 115 12.83 -4.24 13.58
C THR A 115 12.71 -2.91 14.32
N SER A 116 13.69 -2.02 14.16
CA SER A 116 13.78 -0.75 14.90
C SER A 116 13.90 0.49 14.01
N THR A 117 13.81 0.34 12.68
CA THR A 117 13.94 1.49 11.77
C THR A 117 12.74 2.43 11.92
N PHE A 118 12.95 3.67 12.34
CA PHE A 118 11.91 4.68 12.31
C PHE A 118 11.61 5.11 10.87
N CYS A 119 10.48 4.67 10.31
CA CYS A 119 10.07 4.98 8.94
C CYS A 119 8.54 4.94 8.79
N GLY A 120 8.04 5.52 7.69
CA GLY A 120 6.62 5.61 7.36
C GLY A 120 6.13 7.05 7.34
N THR A 121 4.87 7.22 6.95
CA THR A 121 4.22 8.53 6.84
C THR A 121 3.65 8.95 8.21
N PRO A 122 3.95 10.16 8.75
CA PRO A 122 3.66 10.54 10.14
C PRO A 122 2.24 10.28 10.64
N GLU A 123 1.24 10.54 9.81
CA GLU A 123 -0.18 10.37 10.11
C GLU A 123 -0.62 8.90 10.23
N TYR A 124 0.18 7.98 9.68
CA TYR A 124 -0.08 6.54 9.63
C TYR A 124 0.82 5.74 10.57
N LEU A 125 1.78 6.39 11.26
CA LEU A 125 2.67 5.71 12.19
C LEU A 125 1.91 5.07 13.35
N ALA A 126 2.24 3.82 13.64
CA ALA A 126 1.71 3.09 14.77
C ALA A 126 2.34 3.59 16.09
N PRO A 127 1.62 3.52 17.23
CA PRO A 127 2.12 3.96 18.53
C PRO A 127 3.48 3.39 18.90
N GLU A 128 3.69 2.09 18.67
CA GLU A 128 4.94 1.41 19.01
C GLU A 128 6.15 1.88 18.19
N VAL A 129 5.93 2.44 16.99
CA VAL A 129 7.01 3.05 16.17
C VAL A 129 7.41 4.40 16.76
N LEU A 130 6.46 5.15 17.33
CA LEU A 130 6.70 6.45 17.96
C LEU A 130 7.40 6.34 19.32
N GLU A 131 7.21 5.22 20.02
CA GLU A 131 7.88 4.93 21.29
C GLU A 131 9.36 4.54 21.12
N ASP A 132 9.87 4.50 19.88
CA ASP A 132 11.23 4.02 19.55
C ASP A 132 11.48 2.59 20.05
N ASN A 133 10.40 1.81 20.13
CA ASN A 133 10.41 0.40 20.51
C ASN A 133 10.62 -0.48 19.28
N ASP A 134 11.26 -1.63 19.47
CA ASP A 134 11.26 -2.68 18.45
C ASP A 134 9.82 -3.11 18.13
N TYR A 135 9.47 -3.06 16.85
CA TYR A 135 8.12 -3.35 16.35
C TYR A 135 8.15 -4.49 15.31
N GLY A 136 7.01 -5.14 15.10
CA GLY A 136 6.85 -6.24 14.16
C GLY A 136 5.77 -5.95 13.12
N ARG A 137 5.24 -7.01 12.50
CA ARG A 137 4.21 -6.94 11.45
C ARG A 137 2.88 -6.28 11.86
N SER A 138 2.63 -6.11 13.16
CA SER A 138 1.41 -5.47 13.70
C SER A 138 1.24 -4.01 13.28
N VAL A 139 2.31 -3.34 12.84
CA VAL A 139 2.26 -1.96 12.34
C VAL A 139 1.45 -1.83 11.06
N ASP A 140 1.45 -2.86 10.21
CA ASP A 140 0.67 -2.86 8.97
C ASP A 140 -0.83 -2.91 9.29
N TRP A 141 -1.25 -3.64 10.32
CA TRP A 141 -2.64 -3.69 10.77
C TRP A 141 -3.13 -2.39 11.41
N TRP A 142 -2.24 -1.65 12.09
CA TRP A 142 -2.54 -0.27 12.47
C TRP A 142 -2.76 0.59 11.22
N GLY A 143 -1.88 0.48 10.23
CA GLY A 143 -2.02 1.11 8.93
C GLY A 143 -3.40 0.85 8.33
N VAL A 144 -3.82 -0.42 8.22
CA VAL A 144 -5.16 -0.80 7.73
C VAL A 144 -6.26 -0.09 8.50
N GLY A 145 -6.14 -0.02 9.83
CA GLY A 145 -7.06 0.74 10.67
C GLY A 145 -7.16 2.22 10.29
N VAL A 146 -6.02 2.88 10.05
CA VAL A 146 -5.98 4.30 9.65
C VAL A 146 -6.65 4.47 8.28
N VAL A 147 -6.29 3.65 7.28
CA VAL A 147 -6.83 3.79 5.93
C VAL A 147 -8.33 3.49 5.89
N MET A 148 -8.78 2.45 6.60
CA MET A 148 -10.20 2.11 6.68
C MET A 148 -11.00 3.18 7.42
N TYR A 149 -10.44 3.75 8.49
CA TYR A 149 -11.05 4.88 9.18
C TYR A 149 -11.21 6.05 8.23
N GLU A 150 -10.14 6.40 7.49
CA GLU A 150 -10.14 7.53 6.57
C GLU A 150 -11.13 7.32 5.42
N MET A 151 -11.14 6.12 4.81
CA MET A 151 -12.12 5.77 3.79
C MET A 151 -13.56 5.95 4.28
N MET A 152 -13.93 5.48 5.47
CA MET A 152 -15.32 5.54 5.93
C MET A 152 -15.70 6.88 6.58
N CYS A 153 -14.74 7.57 7.20
CA CYS A 153 -14.98 8.82 7.92
C CYS A 153 -14.68 10.08 7.08
N GLY A 154 -13.95 9.93 5.97
CA GLY A 154 -13.52 11.03 5.10
C GLY A 154 -12.44 11.93 5.72
N ARG A 155 -11.74 11.45 6.75
CA ARG A 155 -10.69 12.17 7.48
C ARG A 155 -9.85 11.20 8.30
N LEU A 156 -8.61 11.57 8.62
CA LEU A 156 -7.73 10.82 9.51
C LEU A 156 -8.31 10.65 10.93
N PRO A 157 -7.98 9.54 11.64
CA PRO A 157 -8.38 9.32 13.04
C PRO A 157 -7.69 10.30 14.00
N PHE A 158 -6.42 10.64 13.72
CA PHE A 158 -5.61 11.59 14.46
C PHE A 158 -4.99 12.57 13.47
N TYR A 159 -5.05 13.87 13.77
CA TYR A 159 -4.48 14.88 12.89
C TYR A 159 -4.05 16.12 13.67
N SER A 160 -2.86 16.60 13.34
CA SER A 160 -2.39 17.92 13.74
C SER A 160 -1.36 18.43 12.73
N ARG A 161 -1.28 19.75 12.57
CA ARG A 161 -0.19 20.38 11.80
C ARG A 161 1.14 20.36 12.54
N ASP A 162 1.10 20.17 13.85
CA ASP A 162 2.27 20.01 14.70
C ASP A 162 2.52 18.52 14.91
N HIS A 163 3.65 18.00 14.43
CA HIS A 163 3.99 16.59 14.54
C HIS A 163 4.10 16.12 15.98
N GLN A 164 4.58 16.96 16.90
CA GLN A 164 4.68 16.58 18.31
C GLN A 164 3.29 16.35 18.90
N LYS A 165 2.34 17.23 18.55
CA LYS A 165 0.94 17.07 18.94
C LYS A 165 0.28 15.90 18.23
N LEU A 166 0.56 15.66 16.96
CA LEU A 166 0.07 14.49 16.22
C LEU A 166 0.50 13.20 16.92
N PHE A 167 1.78 13.09 17.27
CA PHE A 167 2.31 11.92 17.98
C PHE A 167 1.65 11.75 19.35
N GLU A 168 1.47 12.83 20.12
CA GLU A 168 0.71 12.79 21.38
C GLU A 168 -0.72 12.25 21.18
N LEU A 169 -1.42 12.69 20.13
CA LEU A 169 -2.76 12.21 19.80
C LEU A 169 -2.75 10.72 19.47
N ILE A 170 -1.82 10.26 18.63
CA ILE A 170 -1.66 8.84 18.27
C ILE A 170 -1.42 8.00 19.54
N MET A 171 -0.62 8.49 20.49
CA MET A 171 -0.29 7.76 21.71
C MET A 171 -1.41 7.76 22.77
N THR A 172 -2.21 8.82 22.87
CA THR A 172 -3.06 9.02 24.06
C THR A 172 -4.54 9.17 23.76
N SER A 173 -4.91 9.64 22.57
CA SER A 173 -6.29 9.97 22.26
C SER A 173 -7.14 8.74 21.97
N GLU A 174 -8.38 8.79 22.43
CA GLU A 174 -9.43 7.83 22.09
C GLU A 174 -9.99 8.11 20.69
N LEU A 175 -10.41 7.05 20.00
CA LEU A 175 -11.04 7.13 18.69
C LEU A 175 -12.43 7.74 18.78
N ARG A 176 -12.78 8.57 17.79
CA ARG A 176 -14.11 9.21 17.72
C ARG A 176 -14.79 8.88 16.41
N PHE A 177 -15.93 8.23 16.47
CA PHE A 177 -16.67 7.82 15.27
C PHE A 177 -17.82 8.77 14.96
N PRO A 178 -18.13 9.02 13.68
CA PRO A 178 -19.40 9.64 13.30
C PRO A 178 -20.57 8.72 13.66
N SER A 179 -21.74 9.30 13.94
CA SER A 179 -22.93 8.55 14.38
C SER A 179 -23.40 7.51 13.35
N LYS A 180 -23.23 7.82 12.05
CA LYS A 180 -23.66 7.00 10.91
C LYS A 180 -22.91 5.67 10.74
N LEU A 181 -21.75 5.52 11.37
CA LEU A 181 -20.94 4.31 11.24
C LEU A 181 -21.62 3.12 11.94
N SER A 182 -21.65 1.97 11.28
CA SER A 182 -22.22 0.72 11.81
C SER A 182 -21.47 0.24 13.06
N ALA A 183 -22.12 -0.64 13.83
CA ALA A 183 -21.49 -1.23 15.02
C ALA A 183 -20.29 -2.10 14.62
N GLU A 184 -20.42 -2.82 13.52
CA GLU A 184 -19.41 -3.70 12.95
C GLU A 184 -18.19 -2.91 12.47
N ALA A 185 -18.40 -1.77 11.80
CA ALA A 185 -17.31 -0.88 11.38
C ALA A 185 -16.57 -0.29 12.60
N LYS A 186 -17.30 0.17 13.61
CA LYS A 186 -16.70 0.69 14.86
C LYS A 186 -15.88 -0.41 15.56
N GLN A 187 -16.42 -1.62 15.66
CA GLN A 187 -15.72 -2.76 16.26
C GLN A 187 -14.41 -3.06 15.53
N LEU A 188 -14.45 -3.14 14.20
CA LEU A 188 -13.26 -3.39 13.39
C LEU A 188 -12.19 -2.30 13.61
N LEU A 189 -12.58 -1.03 13.48
CA LEU A 189 -11.66 0.10 13.63
C LEU A 189 -11.07 0.19 15.04
N THR A 190 -11.88 -0.07 16.08
CA THR A 190 -11.39 -0.11 17.47
C THR A 190 -10.37 -1.23 17.69
N GLY A 191 -10.54 -2.40 17.04
CA GLY A 191 -9.59 -3.50 17.12
C GLY A 191 -8.29 -3.22 16.37
N LEU A 192 -8.36 -2.69 15.14
CA LEU A 192 -7.18 -2.37 14.32
C LEU A 192 -6.38 -1.18 14.88
N LEU A 193 -7.06 -0.18 15.42
CA LEU A 193 -6.45 1.02 16.01
C LEU A 193 -6.29 0.88 17.54
N PHE A 194 -6.16 -0.35 18.03
CA PHE A 194 -5.79 -0.59 19.41
C PHE A 194 -4.30 -0.29 19.59
N LYS A 195 -3.96 0.46 20.65
CA LYS A 195 -2.61 1.01 20.81
C LYS A 195 -1.58 -0.05 21.15
N ASP A 196 -1.91 -0.99 22.03
CA ASP A 196 -1.05 -2.14 22.34
C ASP A 196 -1.01 -3.11 21.15
N PRO A 197 0.14 -3.30 20.49
CA PRO A 197 0.25 -4.18 19.32
C PRO A 197 -0.07 -5.65 19.63
N THR A 198 0.08 -6.09 20.89
CA THR A 198 -0.20 -7.47 21.29
C THR A 198 -1.70 -7.76 21.47
N GLN A 199 -2.51 -6.71 21.64
CA GLN A 199 -3.97 -6.77 21.74
C GLN A 199 -4.66 -6.24 20.48
N ARG A 200 -3.88 -5.72 19.53
CA ARG A 200 -4.37 -5.23 18.25
C ARG A 200 -4.90 -6.39 17.43
N LEU A 201 -6.02 -6.17 16.77
CA LEU A 201 -6.57 -7.13 15.82
C LEU A 201 -5.56 -7.41 14.70
N GLY A 202 -5.26 -8.68 14.47
CA GLY A 202 -4.20 -9.14 13.56
C GLY A 202 -2.80 -9.16 14.18
N GLY A 203 -2.62 -8.66 15.40
CA GLY A 203 -1.35 -8.67 16.12
C GLY A 203 -0.94 -10.05 16.64
N GLY A 204 -1.87 -11.01 16.66
CA GLY A 204 -1.65 -12.39 17.09
C GLY A 204 -0.98 -13.30 16.04
N PRO A 205 -0.83 -14.59 16.37
CA PRO A 205 -0.26 -15.58 15.46
C PRO A 205 -1.14 -15.80 14.21
N ASP A 206 -2.46 -15.66 14.36
CA ASP A 206 -3.44 -15.85 13.28
C ASP A 206 -3.45 -14.70 12.24
N ASP A 207 -2.82 -13.56 12.56
CA ASP A 207 -2.55 -12.47 11.62
C ASP A 207 -3.80 -12.02 10.84
N ALA A 208 -3.72 -11.96 9.50
CA ALA A 208 -4.83 -11.61 8.63
C ALA A 208 -6.08 -12.47 8.86
N LEU A 209 -5.96 -13.73 9.29
CA LEU A 209 -7.11 -14.61 9.52
C LEU A 209 -8.02 -14.09 10.62
N GLU A 210 -7.46 -13.45 11.65
CA GLU A 210 -8.24 -12.84 12.74
C GLU A 210 -9.10 -11.68 12.23
N ILE A 211 -8.54 -10.89 11.30
CA ILE A 211 -9.23 -9.76 10.65
C ILE A 211 -10.32 -10.29 9.70
N CYS A 212 -10.01 -11.34 8.93
CA CYS A 212 -10.96 -11.94 7.99
C CYS A 212 -12.25 -12.46 8.65
N GLN A 213 -12.17 -12.82 9.93
CA GLN A 213 -13.29 -13.35 10.72
C GLN A 213 -14.18 -12.25 11.32
N GLN A 214 -13.81 -10.97 11.21
CA GLN A 214 -14.59 -9.89 11.81
C GLN A 214 -15.98 -9.76 11.17
N PRO A 215 -17.02 -9.41 11.97
CA PRO A 215 -18.39 -9.23 11.47
C PRO A 215 -18.49 -8.27 10.28
N PHE A 216 -17.64 -7.24 10.25
CA PHE A 216 -17.60 -6.27 9.16
C PHE A 216 -17.33 -6.91 7.80
N PHE A 217 -16.50 -7.96 7.72
CA PHE A 217 -16.17 -8.66 6.48
C PHE A 217 -17.05 -9.88 6.20
N LYS A 218 -18.04 -10.18 7.03
CA LYS A 218 -18.97 -11.31 6.84
C LYS A 218 -19.57 -11.44 5.43
N PRO A 219 -19.90 -10.33 4.71
CA PRO A 219 -20.44 -10.43 3.34
C PRO A 219 -19.41 -10.83 2.27
N ILE A 220 -18.11 -10.83 2.59
CA ILE A 220 -17.03 -11.11 1.64
C ILE A 220 -16.82 -12.62 1.52
N ASP A 221 -16.90 -13.11 0.28
CA ASP A 221 -16.38 -14.42 -0.09
C ASP A 221 -14.90 -14.26 -0.46
N TRP A 222 -14.01 -14.57 0.49
CA TRP A 222 -12.56 -14.35 0.35
C TRP A 222 -11.95 -15.11 -0.83
N GLU A 223 -12.49 -16.27 -1.18
CA GLU A 223 -11.99 -17.07 -2.29
C GLU A 223 -12.36 -16.44 -3.64
N LYS A 224 -13.59 -15.94 -3.76
CA LYS A 224 -14.01 -15.17 -4.94
C LYS A 224 -13.29 -13.83 -5.04
N LEU A 225 -13.07 -13.16 -3.91
CA LEU A 225 -12.33 -11.90 -3.89
C LEU A 225 -10.91 -12.11 -4.41
N TYR A 226 -10.23 -13.14 -3.91
CA TYR A 226 -8.90 -13.54 -4.36
C TYR A 226 -8.87 -13.83 -5.88
N ARG A 227 -9.88 -14.53 -6.42
CA ARG A 227 -9.99 -14.80 -7.86
C ARG A 227 -10.51 -13.61 -8.69
N LYS A 228 -10.69 -12.42 -8.09
CA LYS A 228 -11.33 -11.25 -8.72
C LYS A 228 -12.70 -11.55 -9.34
N GLU A 229 -13.44 -12.49 -8.75
CA GLU A 229 -14.79 -12.86 -9.16
C GLU A 229 -15.87 -12.00 -8.51
N ILE A 230 -15.48 -11.08 -7.62
CA ILE A 230 -16.36 -10.08 -7.02
C ILE A 230 -16.20 -8.78 -7.80
N GLU A 231 -17.30 -8.29 -8.37
CA GLU A 231 -17.31 -7.01 -9.10
C GLU A 231 -16.97 -5.84 -8.15
N PRO A 232 -15.97 -4.99 -8.51
CA PRO A 232 -15.64 -3.82 -7.73
C PRO A 232 -16.80 -2.84 -7.61
N PRO A 233 -16.97 -2.19 -6.44
CA PRO A 233 -18.04 -1.22 -6.19
C PRO A 233 -17.88 0.08 -7.01
N TYR A 234 -16.70 0.30 -7.58
CA TYR A 234 -16.39 1.43 -8.43
C TYR A 234 -15.44 0.97 -9.53
N LYS A 235 -15.84 1.18 -10.77
CA LYS A 235 -15.00 0.95 -11.95
C LYS A 235 -14.55 2.30 -12.52
N PRO A 236 -13.23 2.55 -12.65
CA PRO A 236 -12.71 3.74 -13.31
C PRO A 236 -13.23 3.84 -14.75
N SER A 237 -13.66 5.04 -15.15
CA SER A 237 -14.12 5.37 -16.50
C SER A 237 -12.95 5.91 -17.32
N VAL A 238 -12.11 5.00 -17.81
CA VAL A 238 -10.95 5.33 -18.64
C VAL A 238 -11.32 5.43 -20.12
N GLN A 239 -10.78 6.43 -20.83
CA GLN A 239 -11.10 6.68 -22.24
C GLN A 239 -10.12 6.01 -23.21
N SER A 240 -8.88 5.79 -22.79
CA SER A 240 -7.81 5.14 -23.55
C SER A 240 -6.77 4.53 -22.61
N GLU A 241 -5.84 3.74 -23.14
CA GLU A 241 -4.73 3.15 -22.37
C GLU A 241 -3.75 4.20 -21.82
N THR A 242 -3.78 5.42 -22.34
CA THR A 242 -2.94 6.56 -21.93
C THR A 242 -3.74 7.63 -21.17
N ASP A 243 -4.95 7.32 -20.71
CA ASP A 243 -5.78 8.27 -20.00
C ASP A 243 -5.19 8.60 -18.62
N THR A 244 -4.99 9.89 -18.34
CA THR A 244 -4.45 10.39 -17.07
C THR A 244 -5.49 11.21 -16.28
N SER A 245 -6.79 11.03 -16.55
CA SER A 245 -7.88 11.80 -15.94
C SER A 245 -7.97 11.67 -14.41
N TYR A 246 -7.40 10.62 -13.84
CA TYR A 246 -7.35 10.35 -12.40
C TYR A 246 -6.05 10.81 -11.72
N PHE A 247 -5.17 11.50 -12.44
CA PHE A 247 -3.90 12.02 -11.93
C PHE A 247 -3.94 13.54 -11.80
N ASP A 248 -3.14 14.09 -10.89
CA ASP A 248 -3.10 15.54 -10.67
C ASP A 248 -2.59 16.26 -11.93
N LYS A 249 -3.29 17.32 -12.33
CA LYS A 249 -2.94 18.16 -13.47
C LYS A 249 -1.60 18.86 -13.29
N GLU A 250 -1.18 19.11 -12.05
CA GLU A 250 0.16 19.65 -11.77
C GLU A 250 1.24 18.75 -12.38
N PHE A 251 1.10 17.42 -12.24
CA PHE A 251 2.05 16.46 -12.81
C PHE A 251 1.80 16.20 -14.29
N THR A 252 0.56 15.98 -14.72
CA THR A 252 0.27 15.60 -16.12
C THR A 252 0.47 16.74 -17.11
N SER A 253 0.51 18.00 -16.64
CA SER A 253 0.79 19.17 -17.49
C SER A 253 2.28 19.54 -17.52
N ALA A 254 3.10 18.92 -16.66
CA ALA A 254 4.53 19.15 -16.63
C ALA A 254 5.22 18.50 -17.84
N PRO A 255 6.29 19.09 -18.37
CA PRO A 255 7.05 18.47 -19.45
C PRO A 255 7.74 17.21 -18.96
N VAL A 256 7.67 16.14 -19.74
CA VAL A 256 8.40 14.88 -19.48
C VAL A 256 9.88 15.09 -19.83
N GLN A 257 10.63 15.65 -18.89
CA GLN A 257 12.06 15.91 -19.02
C GLN A 257 12.80 15.34 -17.81
N LEU A 258 13.72 14.40 -18.07
CA LEU A 258 14.63 13.91 -17.05
C LEU A 258 15.53 15.06 -16.59
N THR A 259 15.53 15.34 -15.28
CA THR A 259 16.42 16.36 -14.70
C THR A 259 17.87 16.02 -15.05
N PRO A 260 18.65 16.92 -15.69
CA PRO A 260 20.04 16.66 -15.97
C PRO A 260 20.81 16.30 -14.69
N PRO A 261 21.78 15.37 -14.76
CA PRO A 261 22.59 15.04 -13.59
C PRO A 261 23.27 16.32 -13.08
N PRO A 262 23.40 16.49 -11.74
CA PRO A 262 24.04 17.68 -11.19
C PRO A 262 25.46 17.80 -11.76
N VAL A 263 25.79 18.98 -12.27
CA VAL A 263 27.16 19.31 -12.69
C VAL A 263 28.02 19.33 -11.43
N ARG A 264 28.67 18.21 -11.10
CA ARG A 264 29.59 18.14 -9.96
C ARG A 264 30.78 19.06 -10.26
N PRO A 265 31.00 20.15 -9.50
CA PRO A 265 32.17 20.99 -9.69
C PRO A 265 33.35 20.33 -8.97
N GLY A 266 34.12 19.52 -9.69
CA GLY A 266 35.32 18.86 -9.17
C GLY A 266 35.98 17.98 -10.24
N PRO A 267 37.30 17.72 -10.15
CA PRO A 267 37.96 16.82 -11.07
C PRO A 267 37.42 15.41 -10.81
N LEU A 268 36.69 14.87 -11.79
CA LEU A 268 36.34 13.46 -12.03
C LEU A 268 35.99 12.66 -10.77
N ALA A 269 34.77 12.12 -10.68
CA ALA A 269 34.50 10.98 -9.80
C ALA A 269 35.69 10.01 -9.94
N THR A 270 36.38 9.72 -8.83
CA THR A 270 37.52 8.81 -8.87
C THR A 270 37.04 7.51 -9.50
N VAL A 271 37.93 6.79 -10.19
CA VAL A 271 37.58 5.47 -10.76
C VAL A 271 36.94 4.59 -9.66
N ASP A 272 37.43 4.73 -8.42
CA ASP A 272 36.87 4.11 -7.22
C ASP A 272 35.43 4.52 -6.91
N GLU A 273 35.02 5.78 -7.04
CA GLU A 273 33.62 6.21 -6.80
C GLU A 273 32.66 5.69 -7.88
N LEU A 274 33.10 5.66 -9.15
CA LEU A 274 32.29 5.12 -10.25
C LEU A 274 32.18 3.60 -10.14
N ASP A 275 33.26 2.92 -9.78
CA ASP A 275 33.28 1.48 -9.54
C ASP A 275 32.48 1.11 -8.27
N GLU A 276 32.53 1.92 -7.20
CA GLU A 276 31.68 1.76 -6.02
C GLU A 276 30.19 1.95 -6.35
N MET A 277 29.84 3.00 -7.09
CA MET A 277 28.44 3.22 -7.52
C MET A 277 27.93 2.10 -8.43
N GLN A 278 28.74 1.64 -9.39
CA GLN A 278 28.37 0.54 -10.29
C GLN A 278 28.32 -0.81 -9.57
N SER A 279 29.19 -1.06 -8.59
CA SER A 279 29.20 -2.30 -7.80
C SER A 279 28.03 -2.39 -6.81
N THR A 280 27.57 -1.24 -6.29
CA THR A 280 26.46 -1.15 -5.31
C THR A 280 25.13 -1.65 -5.89
N PHE A 281 24.89 -1.44 -7.19
CA PHE A 281 23.63 -1.77 -7.87
C PHE A 281 23.75 -2.96 -8.84
N THR A 282 24.68 -3.87 -8.59
CA THR A 282 24.94 -5.04 -9.45
C THR A 282 23.74 -5.97 -9.63
N GLN A 283 22.85 -6.04 -8.63
CA GLN A 283 21.61 -6.83 -8.69
C GLN A 283 20.40 -6.04 -9.20
N PHE A 284 20.58 -4.76 -9.54
CA PHE A 284 19.48 -3.90 -9.98
C PHE A 284 18.88 -4.30 -11.34
N PRO A 285 19.66 -4.78 -12.34
CA PRO A 285 19.07 -5.23 -13.59
C PRO A 285 18.17 -6.45 -13.40
N PHE A 286 16.88 -6.32 -13.72
CA PHE A 286 15.89 -7.40 -13.65
C PHE A 286 15.04 -7.41 -14.91
N HIS A 287 14.63 -8.61 -15.33
CA HIS A 287 13.70 -8.82 -16.42
C HIS A 287 12.71 -9.91 -16.04
N ASN A 288 11.42 -9.57 -16.01
CA ASN A 288 10.36 -10.55 -15.79
C ASN A 288 10.15 -11.37 -17.08
N THR A 289 10.60 -12.62 -17.09
CA THR A 289 10.54 -13.51 -18.26
C THR A 289 9.14 -14.04 -18.58
N LEU A 290 8.13 -13.74 -17.75
CA LEU A 290 6.74 -14.17 -17.96
C LEU A 290 6.00 -13.30 -18.99
N ASP A 291 6.46 -12.06 -19.23
CA ASP A 291 5.88 -11.13 -20.21
C ASP A 291 6.73 -11.07 -21.50
N SER A 292 6.93 -12.24 -22.12
CA SER A 292 7.76 -12.37 -23.34
C SER A 292 7.06 -11.90 -24.63
N SER A 293 6.03 -11.05 -24.53
CA SER A 293 5.33 -10.48 -25.69
C SER A 293 6.23 -9.50 -26.48
N LEU A 294 7.21 -8.88 -25.82
CA LEU A 294 8.12 -7.90 -26.43
C LEU A 294 9.27 -8.52 -27.25
N ARG A 295 9.55 -9.83 -27.13
CA ARG A 295 10.51 -10.52 -28.01
C ARG A 295 9.99 -10.67 -29.44
N GLU A 296 8.70 -10.92 -29.61
CA GLU A 296 8.10 -11.10 -30.93
C GLU A 296 8.11 -9.78 -31.74
N ALA A 297 8.05 -8.62 -31.07
CA ALA A 297 8.10 -7.33 -31.74
C ALA A 297 9.51 -6.96 -32.26
N SER A 298 10.60 -7.43 -31.63
CA SER A 298 11.95 -7.17 -32.14
C SER A 298 12.34 -8.13 -33.27
N GLU A 299 11.86 -9.38 -33.25
CA GLU A 299 12.13 -10.35 -34.31
C GLU A 299 11.30 -10.11 -35.60
N MET A 300 10.25 -9.30 -35.55
CA MET A 300 9.49 -8.87 -36.74
C MET A 300 10.04 -7.59 -37.40
N MET A 301 11.12 -7.00 -36.86
CA MET A 301 11.79 -5.81 -37.42
C MET A 301 13.21 -6.09 -37.94
N GLU A 302 13.65 -7.35 -37.98
CA GLU A 302 14.83 -7.80 -38.73
C GLU A 302 14.42 -8.50 -40.05
#